data_AF-A0AAD3XNH9-F1
#
_entry.id   AF-A0AAD3XNH9-F1
#
_cell.length_a   1.000
_cell.length_b   1.000
_cell.length_c   1.000
_cell.angle_alpha   90.00
_cell.angle_beta   90.00
_cell.angle_gamma   90.00
#
_symmetry.space_group_name_H-M   'P 1'
#
loop_
_entity.id
_entity.type
_entity.pdbx_description
1 polymer ?
#
loop_
_entity_poly.entity_id
_entity_poly.type
_entity_poly.pdbx_seq_one_letter_code
_entity_poly.pdbx_strand_id
1 'polypeptide(L)'
;MYILSFVFSKTAAHPAVARCLRPCQFALACANFCVLNASYCPNISLKPVRLHMLTVLKLENCEGITFASVAAISHSYMLESGSLSWKLVLRRQESLTALALQSHHLKEVDLSDCESLVNSICEVFGDGGGCPILKSLFLDNCKFLTAVGLCTTSLVSLSLAGCRAITFLELTCPYLEVVHLDGCDHIERTLFCPVDLQSLNIGICPKLNFLRIEAPHLVLLELKGCGVLSKASFNYPLLACSDASFCRSCFIFGILLIIVFRSCH
;
A
#
# COMPACT_ATOMS: atom_id res chain seq x y z
N MET A 1 12.85 12.36 -25.35
CA MET A 1 13.32 11.88 -24.04
C MET A 1 14.10 13.01 -23.39
N TYR A 2 13.42 13.96 -22.75
CA TYR A 2 14.06 15.05 -22.01
C TYR A 2 13.60 14.97 -20.57
N ILE A 3 14.45 14.41 -19.71
CA ILE A 3 14.33 14.58 -18.25
C ILE A 3 14.90 15.96 -17.97
N LEU A 4 14.04 16.98 -18.05
CA LEU A 4 14.35 18.30 -17.52
C LEU A 4 14.10 18.25 -16.01
N SER A 5 15.15 17.91 -15.27
CA SER A 5 15.24 18.20 -13.84
C SER A 5 15.27 19.72 -13.68
N PHE A 6 14.12 20.33 -13.40
CA PHE A 6 14.08 21.75 -13.11
C PHE A 6 14.55 22.02 -11.68
N VAL A 7 15.78 22.52 -11.57
CA VAL A 7 16.32 23.25 -10.43
C VAL A 7 16.24 24.74 -10.75
N PHE A 8 15.57 25.54 -9.94
CA PHE A 8 15.61 27.03 -9.98
C PHE A 8 15.65 27.54 -8.52
N SER A 9 16.45 28.53 -8.08
CA SER A 9 17.61 29.26 -8.61
C SER A 9 18.25 30.14 -7.50
N LYS A 10 19.59 30.28 -7.55
CA LYS A 10 20.54 31.31 -7.04
C LYS A 10 20.67 31.70 -5.53
N THR A 11 21.95 31.60 -5.13
CA THR A 11 22.72 32.18 -4.00
C THR A 11 22.70 31.50 -2.62
N ALA A 12 23.73 30.64 -2.41
CA ALA A 12 24.50 30.30 -1.19
C ALA A 12 23.76 29.76 0.06
N ALA A 13 24.18 28.70 0.77
CA ALA A 13 25.28 27.75 0.69
C ALA A 13 24.95 26.53 1.59
N HIS A 14 24.48 25.41 1.04
CA HIS A 14 24.63 24.04 1.55
C HIS A 14 23.86 23.03 0.67
N PRO A 15 24.34 21.81 0.40
CA PRO A 15 23.84 20.99 -0.72
C PRO A 15 22.55 20.16 -0.49
N ALA A 16 21.77 20.39 0.59
CA ALA A 16 20.79 19.37 1.02
C ALA A 16 19.35 19.83 1.34
N VAL A 17 18.97 21.09 1.09
CA VAL A 17 17.60 21.56 1.44
C VAL A 17 17.06 22.50 0.37
N ALA A 18 16.11 22.03 -0.46
CA ALA A 18 15.39 22.87 -1.42
C ALA A 18 14.22 23.57 -0.71
N ARG A 19 14.40 24.86 -0.36
CA ARG A 19 13.34 25.69 0.25
C ARG A 19 12.34 26.18 -0.80
N CYS A 20 11.05 26.00 -0.49
CA CYS A 20 9.92 26.55 -1.20
C CYS A 20 9.89 28.08 -1.21
N LEU A 21 9.64 28.66 -2.39
CA LEU A 21 9.20 30.05 -2.54
C LEU A 21 7.81 30.07 -3.18
N ARG A 22 6.84 30.50 -2.37
CA ARG A 22 5.49 31.07 -2.62
C ARG A 22 4.57 30.50 -3.73
N PRO A 23 3.25 30.57 -3.51
CA PRO A 23 2.27 29.77 -4.24
C PRO A 23 1.90 30.39 -5.60
N CYS A 24 1.69 29.51 -6.58
CA CYS A 24 0.82 29.75 -7.73
C CYS A 24 1.14 30.95 -8.64
N GLN A 25 2.08 30.79 -9.58
CA GLN A 25 2.04 31.55 -10.85
C GLN A 25 2.33 30.73 -12.11
N PHE A 26 2.74 29.46 -12.01
CA PHE A 26 3.16 28.68 -13.18
C PHE A 26 2.11 27.75 -13.78
N ALA A 27 0.90 27.70 -13.21
CA ALA A 27 -0.20 26.86 -13.70
C ALA A 27 -0.64 27.17 -15.14
N LEU A 28 -0.32 28.36 -15.68
CA LEU A 28 -0.75 28.77 -17.02
C LEU A 28 0.26 28.45 -18.14
N ALA A 29 1.50 28.05 -17.85
CA ALA A 29 2.56 28.04 -18.86
C ALA A 29 2.97 26.66 -19.38
N CYS A 30 2.49 25.56 -18.80
CA CYS A 30 3.06 24.24 -19.10
C CYS A 30 2.00 23.17 -19.35
N ALA A 31 1.49 23.14 -20.58
CA ALA A 31 0.45 22.19 -21.02
C ALA A 31 0.89 20.71 -21.09
N ASN A 32 2.17 20.38 -20.87
CA ASN A 32 2.74 19.06 -21.23
C ASN A 32 3.50 18.32 -20.10
N PHE A 33 3.35 18.67 -18.82
CA PHE A 33 4.05 17.91 -17.76
C PHE A 33 3.32 16.61 -17.40
N CYS A 34 4.02 15.49 -17.55
CA CYS A 34 3.55 14.17 -17.11
C CYS A 34 3.98 13.83 -15.68
N VAL A 35 5.10 14.37 -15.20
CA VAL A 35 5.65 14.06 -13.87
C VAL A 35 5.90 15.35 -13.10
N LEU A 36 5.41 15.42 -11.87
CA LEU A 36 5.65 16.50 -10.92
C LEU A 36 6.24 15.92 -9.64
N ASN A 37 7.45 16.34 -9.29
CA ASN A 37 8.08 15.99 -8.02
C ASN A 37 8.33 17.28 -7.23
N ALA A 38 7.67 17.41 -6.07
CA ALA A 38 7.82 18.52 -5.15
C ALA A 38 8.12 18.01 -3.73
N SER A 39 9.03 17.04 -3.65
CA SER A 39 9.52 16.49 -2.38
C SER A 39 10.39 17.50 -1.60
N TYR A 40 10.42 17.37 -0.28
CA TYR A 40 11.20 18.22 0.65
C TYR A 40 10.79 19.69 0.62
N CYS A 41 9.56 19.97 0.19
CA CYS A 41 9.00 21.30 0.05
C CYS A 41 8.30 21.75 1.35
N PRO A 42 8.85 22.72 2.11
CA PRO A 42 8.17 23.27 3.29
C PRO A 42 6.98 24.16 2.88
N ASN A 43 5.81 23.97 3.50
CA ASN A 43 4.58 24.72 3.24
C ASN A 43 4.03 24.61 1.80
N ILE A 44 4.02 23.40 1.25
CA ILE A 44 3.41 23.18 -0.07
C ILE A 44 1.89 23.36 0.02
N SER A 45 1.36 24.34 -0.72
CA SER A 45 -0.08 24.56 -0.85
C SER A 45 -0.52 24.10 -2.24
N LEU A 46 -1.13 22.92 -2.28
CA LEU A 46 -1.71 22.39 -3.50
C LEU A 46 -3.11 22.94 -3.62
N LYS A 47 -3.26 23.96 -4.47
CA LYS A 47 -4.57 24.42 -4.90
C LYS A 47 -5.06 23.54 -6.05
N PRO A 48 -6.39 23.45 -6.28
CA PRO A 48 -6.93 22.78 -7.45
C PRO A 48 -6.36 23.43 -8.71
N VAL A 49 -5.45 22.75 -9.39
CA VAL A 49 -4.82 23.23 -10.63
C VAL A 49 -5.00 22.12 -11.66
N ARG A 50 -5.66 22.44 -12.78
CA ARG A 50 -5.86 21.49 -13.87
C ARG A 50 -4.53 21.24 -14.58
N LEU A 51 -3.84 20.14 -14.25
CA LEU A 51 -2.70 19.63 -15.02
C LEU A 51 -3.17 18.44 -15.85
N HIS A 52 -3.71 18.71 -17.03
CA HIS A 52 -4.40 17.74 -17.90
C HIS A 52 -3.51 16.58 -18.39
N MET A 53 -2.19 16.67 -18.22
CA MET A 53 -1.23 15.65 -18.66
C MET A 53 -0.52 14.95 -17.50
N LEU A 54 -0.79 15.31 -16.24
CA LEU A 54 -0.04 14.77 -15.12
C LEU A 54 -0.38 13.30 -14.88
N THR A 55 0.62 12.44 -14.97
CA THR A 55 0.53 11.00 -14.74
C THR A 55 1.23 10.57 -13.46
N VAL A 56 2.18 11.36 -12.95
CA VAL A 56 2.88 11.04 -11.70
C VAL A 56 3.02 12.29 -10.83
N LEU A 57 2.53 12.19 -9.59
CA LEU A 57 2.75 13.20 -8.55
C LEU A 57 3.57 12.57 -7.42
N LYS A 58 4.76 13.13 -7.14
CA LYS A 58 5.62 12.71 -6.05
C LYS A 58 5.82 13.83 -5.02
N LEU A 59 5.46 13.52 -3.78
CA LEU A 59 5.62 14.37 -2.60
C LEU A 59 6.20 13.51 -1.48
N GLU A 60 7.45 13.76 -1.12
CA GLU A 60 8.14 13.04 -0.06
C GLU A 60 8.63 14.04 0.98
N ASN A 61 8.37 13.77 2.26
CA ASN A 61 8.82 14.61 3.38
C ASN A 61 8.41 16.09 3.22
N CYS A 62 7.13 16.33 2.97
CA CYS A 62 6.59 17.68 2.79
C CYS A 62 5.85 18.15 4.04
N GLU A 63 6.06 19.40 4.43
CA GLU A 63 5.31 20.01 5.53
C GLU A 63 3.98 20.58 5.03
N GLY A 64 2.89 20.34 5.76
CA GLY A 64 1.57 20.91 5.44
C GLY A 64 0.73 20.12 4.43
N ILE A 65 1.17 18.93 4.00
CA ILE A 65 0.29 17.99 3.30
C ILE A 65 -0.72 17.45 4.30
N THR A 66 -1.96 17.88 4.12
CA THR A 66 -3.10 17.45 4.92
C THR A 66 -4.10 16.72 4.02
N PHE A 67 -5.10 16.09 4.65
CA PHE A 67 -6.29 15.58 3.99
C PHE A 67 -6.87 16.55 2.93
N ALA A 68 -6.95 17.85 3.26
CA ALA A 68 -7.52 18.87 2.36
C ALA A 68 -6.66 19.08 1.10
N SER A 69 -5.33 19.07 1.24
CA SER A 69 -4.40 19.19 0.13
C SER A 69 -4.57 18.03 -0.85
N VAL A 70 -4.77 16.81 -0.33
CA VAL A 70 -4.91 15.61 -1.17
C VAL A 70 -6.31 15.50 -1.79
N ALA A 71 -7.36 15.93 -1.08
CA ALA A 71 -8.70 16.06 -1.66
C ALA A 71 -8.72 17.05 -2.83
N ALA A 72 -8.02 18.19 -2.69
CA ALA A 72 -7.91 19.20 -3.74
C ALA A 72 -7.18 18.69 -4.99
N ILE A 73 -6.10 17.91 -4.80
CA ILE A 73 -5.43 17.17 -5.88
C ILE A 73 -6.46 16.28 -6.56
N SER A 74 -7.11 15.40 -5.81
CA SER A 74 -8.01 14.39 -6.37
C SER A 74 -9.12 14.97 -7.24
N HIS A 75 -9.74 16.07 -6.81
CA HIS A 75 -10.84 16.70 -7.55
C HIS A 75 -10.36 17.51 -8.77
N SER A 76 -9.09 17.95 -8.78
CA SER A 76 -8.52 18.76 -9.85
C SER A 76 -8.01 17.97 -11.06
N TYR A 77 -7.74 16.68 -10.87
CA TYR A 77 -7.20 15.78 -11.90
C TYR A 77 -8.25 14.82 -12.45
N MET A 78 -9.48 15.32 -12.66
CA MET A 78 -10.43 14.75 -13.61
C MET A 78 -9.80 14.84 -15.02
N LEU A 79 -8.87 13.93 -15.30
CA LEU A 79 -8.13 13.84 -16.56
C LEU A 79 -9.10 13.47 -17.67
N GLU A 80 -9.38 14.41 -18.58
CA GLU A 80 -10.11 14.13 -19.83
C GLU A 80 -9.29 13.27 -20.83
N SER A 81 -8.11 12.75 -20.45
CA SER A 81 -7.27 11.95 -21.35
C SER A 81 -7.46 10.44 -21.11
N GLY A 82 -8.28 9.81 -21.95
CA GLY A 82 -8.70 8.40 -21.87
C GLY A 82 -7.62 7.31 -22.05
N SER A 83 -6.42 7.41 -21.47
CA SER A 83 -5.47 6.27 -21.45
C SER A 83 -4.29 6.33 -20.50
N LEU A 84 -4.05 7.44 -19.78
CA LEU A 84 -2.81 7.57 -19.01
C LEU A 84 -3.00 7.07 -17.57
N SER A 85 -2.18 6.11 -17.15
CA SER A 85 -2.12 5.62 -15.77
C SER A 85 -1.62 6.70 -14.82
N TRP A 86 -2.39 7.06 -13.80
CA TRP A 86 -1.93 7.95 -12.74
C TRP A 86 -1.26 7.17 -11.60
N LYS A 87 -0.14 7.70 -11.10
CA LYS A 87 0.56 7.28 -9.88
C LYS A 87 0.69 8.44 -8.88
N LEU A 88 0.24 8.21 -7.65
CA LEU A 88 0.42 9.13 -6.52
C LEU A 88 1.46 8.57 -5.56
N VAL A 89 2.47 9.36 -5.21
CA VAL A 89 3.49 9.01 -4.21
C VAL A 89 3.49 10.08 -3.13
N LEU A 90 3.00 9.75 -1.94
CA LEU A 90 3.01 10.58 -0.74
C LEU A 90 3.80 9.85 0.35
N ARG A 91 5.13 10.02 0.39
CA ARG A 91 5.96 9.31 1.36
C ARG A 91 6.39 10.20 2.52
N ARG A 92 6.63 9.61 3.70
CA ARG A 92 7.19 10.32 4.87
C ARG A 92 6.39 11.57 5.25
N GLN A 93 5.06 11.48 5.27
CA GLN A 93 4.19 12.60 5.62
C GLN A 93 3.81 12.51 7.10
N GLU A 94 4.47 13.30 7.95
CA GLU A 94 4.31 13.23 9.41
C GLU A 94 2.89 13.59 9.89
N SER A 95 2.19 14.48 9.17
CA SER A 95 0.86 14.96 9.58
C SER A 95 -0.30 14.30 8.83
N LEU A 96 -0.04 13.33 7.95
CA LEU A 96 -1.07 12.72 7.12
C LEU A 96 -1.78 11.60 7.89
N THR A 97 -2.95 11.92 8.45
CA THR A 97 -3.77 10.97 9.22
C THR A 97 -4.86 10.32 8.38
N ALA A 98 -5.45 11.08 7.44
CA ALA A 98 -6.55 10.63 6.60
C ALA A 98 -6.41 11.18 5.17
N LEU A 99 -7.10 10.52 4.24
CA LEU A 99 -7.13 10.87 2.82
C LEU A 99 -8.56 10.84 2.30
N ALA A 100 -8.86 11.72 1.34
CA ALA A 100 -10.01 11.57 0.46
C ALA A 100 -9.48 11.61 -0.97
N LEU A 101 -9.51 10.46 -1.62
CA LEU A 101 -9.14 10.32 -3.02
C LEU A 101 -10.37 9.82 -3.78
N GLN A 102 -10.82 10.65 -4.71
CA GLN A 102 -11.82 10.37 -5.73
C GLN A 102 -11.15 10.53 -7.10
N SER A 103 -10.69 9.42 -7.69
CA SER A 103 -10.06 9.39 -9.01
C SER A 103 -10.33 8.07 -9.71
N HIS A 104 -10.92 8.14 -10.90
CA HIS A 104 -11.22 6.99 -11.75
C HIS A 104 -10.03 6.52 -12.60
N HIS A 105 -8.86 7.17 -12.48
CA HIS A 105 -7.67 6.87 -13.28
C HIS A 105 -6.43 6.53 -12.45
N LEU A 106 -6.56 6.55 -11.11
CA LEU A 106 -5.50 6.24 -10.16
C LEU A 106 -5.22 4.74 -10.13
N LYS A 107 -4.04 4.33 -10.64
CA LYS A 107 -3.62 2.92 -10.65
C LYS A 107 -2.65 2.57 -9.54
N GLU A 108 -1.89 3.53 -9.04
CA GLU A 108 -0.88 3.28 -8.01
C GLU A 108 -0.86 4.38 -6.97
N VAL A 109 -0.84 3.97 -5.71
CA VAL A 109 -0.71 4.86 -4.55
C VAL A 109 0.39 4.32 -3.64
N ASP A 110 1.37 5.16 -3.35
CA ASP A 110 2.43 4.89 -2.38
C ASP A 110 2.34 5.89 -1.22
N LEU A 111 1.97 5.39 -0.04
CA LEU A 111 1.88 6.15 1.22
C LEU A 111 2.94 5.72 2.23
N SER A 112 4.02 5.08 1.77
CA SER A 112 5.03 4.49 2.65
C SER A 112 5.65 5.54 3.58
N ASP A 113 5.97 5.12 4.80
CA ASP A 113 6.52 5.95 5.87
C ASP A 113 5.59 7.10 6.33
N CYS A 114 4.29 7.07 6.01
CA CYS A 114 3.30 7.97 6.63
C CYS A 114 2.97 7.46 8.03
N GLU A 115 3.77 7.86 9.02
CA GLU A 115 3.72 7.29 10.37
C GLU A 115 2.38 7.54 11.07
N SER A 116 1.72 8.67 10.79
CA SER A 116 0.46 9.11 11.41
C SER A 116 -0.81 8.53 10.78
N LEU A 117 -0.68 7.69 9.75
CA LEU A 117 -1.80 7.12 9.01
C LEU A 117 -2.56 6.11 9.87
N VAL A 118 -3.89 6.21 9.89
CA VAL A 118 -4.78 5.33 10.68
C VAL A 118 -5.65 4.44 9.78
N ASN A 119 -6.30 3.45 10.39
CA ASN A 119 -7.08 2.39 9.71
C ASN A 119 -8.17 2.91 8.76
N SER A 120 -8.70 4.13 8.97
CA SER A 120 -9.71 4.72 8.08
C SER A 120 -9.21 4.92 6.65
N ILE A 121 -7.90 4.82 6.40
CA ILE A 121 -7.36 4.84 5.03
C ILE A 121 -7.90 3.70 4.17
N CYS A 122 -8.24 2.56 4.77
CA CYS A 122 -8.76 1.42 4.05
C CYS A 122 -10.12 1.69 3.41
N GLU A 123 -10.94 2.57 4.01
CA GLU A 123 -12.24 2.98 3.46
C GLU A 123 -12.09 3.74 2.13
N VAL A 124 -10.97 4.43 1.93
CA VAL A 124 -10.68 5.19 0.70
C VAL A 124 -10.43 4.26 -0.49
N PHE A 125 -9.83 3.10 -0.23
CA PHE A 125 -9.36 2.16 -1.24
C PHE A 125 -10.21 0.88 -1.35
N GLY A 126 -11.24 0.74 -0.52
CA GLY A 126 -12.20 -0.38 -0.57
C GLY A 126 -13.32 -0.21 -1.61
N ASP A 127 -14.22 -1.18 -1.68
CA ASP A 127 -15.39 -1.24 -2.56
C ASP A 127 -16.39 -0.17 -2.12
N GLY A 128 -16.62 0.82 -3.00
CA GLY A 128 -17.37 2.03 -2.69
C GLY A 128 -16.50 3.23 -2.30
N GLY A 129 -15.18 3.03 -2.19
CA GLY A 129 -14.20 4.10 -2.12
C GLY A 129 -14.08 4.90 -3.42
N GLY A 130 -13.23 5.92 -3.43
CA GLY A 130 -13.13 6.83 -4.57
C GLY A 130 -12.14 6.42 -5.67
N CYS A 131 -11.49 5.25 -5.54
CA CYS A 131 -10.45 4.79 -6.47
C CYS A 131 -10.75 3.37 -7.03
N PRO A 132 -11.71 3.24 -7.97
CA PRO A 132 -12.23 1.93 -8.39
C PRO A 132 -11.29 1.09 -9.28
N ILE A 133 -10.19 1.67 -9.78
CA ILE A 133 -9.25 0.96 -10.67
C ILE A 133 -7.83 0.83 -10.09
N LEU A 134 -7.69 1.02 -8.77
CA LEU A 134 -6.40 0.96 -8.10
C LEU A 134 -5.78 -0.43 -8.24
N LYS A 135 -4.58 -0.51 -8.79
CA LYS A 135 -3.85 -1.76 -9.00
C LYS A 135 -2.81 -2.03 -7.92
N SER A 136 -2.14 -0.99 -7.43
CA SER A 136 -1.05 -1.14 -6.47
C SER A 136 -1.19 -0.16 -5.32
N LEU A 137 -1.09 -0.67 -4.08
CA LEU A 137 -1.15 0.13 -2.86
C LEU A 137 0.04 -0.20 -1.96
N PHE A 138 0.84 0.80 -1.62
CA PHE A 138 1.97 0.67 -0.69
C PHE A 138 1.68 1.48 0.58
N LEU A 139 1.70 0.79 1.72
CA LEU A 139 1.43 1.34 3.06
C LEU A 139 2.58 0.97 4.01
N ASP A 140 3.80 0.84 3.50
CA ASP A 140 4.94 0.34 4.26
C ASP A 140 5.30 1.28 5.43
N ASN A 141 5.78 0.72 6.54
CA ASN A 141 6.22 1.44 7.74
C ASN A 141 5.17 2.38 8.38
N CYS A 142 3.87 2.17 8.13
CA CYS A 142 2.82 2.92 8.81
C CYS A 142 2.62 2.41 10.25
N LYS A 143 2.94 3.25 11.25
CA LYS A 143 3.06 2.83 12.66
C LYS A 143 1.73 2.68 13.40
N PHE A 144 0.66 3.35 12.95
CA PHE A 144 -0.65 3.31 13.61
C PHE A 144 -1.69 2.45 12.88
N LEU A 145 -1.30 1.73 11.82
CA LEU A 145 -2.17 0.73 11.22
C LEU A 145 -2.23 -0.50 12.12
N THR A 146 -3.40 -0.73 12.72
CA THR A 146 -3.64 -1.87 13.63
C THR A 146 -4.57 -2.92 13.02
N ALA A 147 -5.53 -2.48 12.21
CA ALA A 147 -6.50 -3.34 11.56
C ALA A 147 -6.66 -2.89 10.11
N VAL A 148 -6.19 -3.73 9.18
CA VAL A 148 -6.24 -3.46 7.73
C VAL A 148 -7.31 -4.35 7.12
N GLY A 149 -8.41 -3.75 6.68
CA GLY A 149 -9.52 -4.42 6.02
C GLY A 149 -9.71 -3.85 4.61
N LEU A 150 -9.35 -4.60 3.56
CA LEU A 150 -9.50 -4.16 2.17
C LEU A 150 -10.42 -5.13 1.43
N CYS A 151 -11.55 -4.59 0.94
CA CYS A 151 -12.44 -5.27 0.02
C CYS A 151 -12.35 -4.52 -1.31
N THR A 152 -11.72 -5.07 -2.34
CA THR A 152 -11.60 -4.37 -3.63
C THR A 152 -11.42 -5.33 -4.79
N THR A 153 -12.15 -5.09 -5.86
CA THR A 153 -12.11 -5.89 -7.09
C THR A 153 -11.07 -5.44 -8.11
N SER A 154 -10.21 -4.47 -7.77
CA SER A 154 -9.21 -3.94 -8.71
C SER A 154 -7.76 -4.20 -8.32
N LEU A 155 -7.48 -4.35 -7.03
CA LEU A 155 -6.14 -4.40 -6.46
C LEU A 155 -5.41 -5.70 -6.84
N VAL A 156 -4.17 -5.56 -7.31
CA VAL A 156 -3.28 -6.64 -7.76
C VAL A 156 -2.07 -6.78 -6.83
N SER A 157 -1.58 -5.65 -6.29
CA SER A 157 -0.44 -5.63 -5.38
C SER A 157 -0.71 -4.80 -4.13
N LEU A 158 -0.37 -5.37 -2.97
CA LEU A 158 -0.43 -4.71 -1.68
C LEU A 158 0.88 -4.88 -0.93
N SER A 159 1.43 -3.79 -0.41
CA SER A 159 2.59 -3.83 0.49
C SER A 159 2.24 -3.17 1.82
N LEU A 160 2.48 -3.91 2.90
CA LEU A 160 2.32 -3.49 4.30
C LEU A 160 3.62 -3.71 5.07
N ALA A 161 4.76 -3.80 4.38
CA ALA A 161 6.03 -4.17 4.98
C ALA A 161 6.42 -3.20 6.09
N GLY A 162 6.92 -3.71 7.21
CA GLY A 162 7.34 -2.93 8.37
C GLY A 162 6.18 -2.35 9.21
N CYS A 163 4.92 -2.70 8.93
CA CYS A 163 3.78 -2.29 9.76
C CYS A 163 3.67 -3.16 11.02
N ARG A 164 4.42 -2.78 12.05
CA ARG A 164 4.55 -3.56 13.30
C ARG A 164 3.34 -3.53 14.23
N ALA A 165 2.38 -2.64 13.99
CA ALA A 165 1.19 -2.51 14.85
C ALA A 165 -0.01 -3.34 14.36
N ILE A 166 0.07 -3.94 13.17
CA ILE A 166 -1.04 -4.70 12.58
C ILE A 166 -1.26 -5.98 13.40
N THR A 167 -2.47 -6.10 13.98
CA THR A 167 -2.94 -7.31 14.68
C THR A 167 -4.02 -8.04 13.89
N PHE A 168 -4.75 -7.33 13.04
CA PHE A 168 -5.83 -7.88 12.21
C PHE A 168 -5.64 -7.51 10.73
N LEU A 169 -5.71 -8.51 9.85
CA LEU A 169 -5.65 -8.33 8.41
C LEU A 169 -6.80 -9.08 7.75
N GLU A 170 -7.64 -8.37 7.00
CA GLU A 170 -8.73 -8.94 6.21
C GLU A 170 -8.67 -8.42 4.78
N LEU A 171 -8.45 -9.33 3.83
CA LEU A 171 -8.35 -9.01 2.42
C LEU A 171 -9.38 -9.82 1.62
N THR A 172 -10.33 -9.11 1.04
CA THR A 172 -11.35 -9.61 0.10
C THR A 172 -11.04 -8.99 -1.27
N CYS A 173 -10.00 -9.52 -1.93
CA CYS A 173 -9.43 -8.92 -3.14
C CYS A 173 -9.20 -10.01 -4.21
N PRO A 174 -10.21 -10.31 -5.06
CA PRO A 174 -10.20 -11.49 -5.93
C PRO A 174 -9.14 -11.48 -7.05
N TYR A 175 -8.42 -10.37 -7.26
CA TYR A 175 -7.33 -10.26 -8.24
C TYR A 175 -5.99 -9.96 -7.59
N LEU A 176 -5.90 -10.07 -6.26
CA LEU A 176 -4.67 -9.79 -5.53
C LEU A 176 -3.68 -10.92 -5.73
N GLU A 177 -2.60 -10.63 -6.45
CA GLU A 177 -1.55 -11.58 -6.83
C GLU A 177 -0.32 -11.49 -5.92
N VAL A 178 -0.04 -10.30 -5.37
CA VAL A 178 1.17 -10.03 -4.58
C VAL A 178 0.81 -9.33 -3.27
N VAL A 179 1.26 -9.89 -2.16
CA VAL A 179 1.15 -9.31 -0.81
C VAL A 179 2.50 -9.37 -0.11
N HIS A 180 2.98 -8.23 0.38
CA HIS A 180 4.20 -8.14 1.20
C HIS A 180 3.85 -7.81 2.66
N LEU A 181 4.26 -8.69 3.58
CA LEU A 181 4.03 -8.59 5.03
C LEU A 181 5.33 -8.66 5.84
N ASP A 182 6.48 -8.41 5.20
CA ASP A 182 7.77 -8.51 5.85
C ASP A 182 7.86 -7.54 7.04
N GLY A 183 8.18 -8.04 8.23
CA GLY A 183 8.27 -7.22 9.44
C GLY A 183 6.94 -6.91 10.14
N CYS A 184 5.83 -7.55 9.73
CA CYS A 184 4.55 -7.50 10.44
C CYS A 184 4.48 -8.56 11.55
N ASP A 185 5.26 -8.40 12.62
CA ASP A 185 5.47 -9.39 13.67
C ASP A 185 4.35 -9.49 14.74
N HIS A 186 3.36 -8.59 14.70
CA HIS A 186 2.26 -8.52 15.67
C HIS A 186 0.93 -9.11 15.19
N ILE A 187 0.89 -9.65 13.97
CA ILE A 187 -0.33 -10.17 13.38
C ILE A 187 -0.88 -11.33 14.23
N GLU A 188 -2.12 -11.20 14.68
CA GLU A 188 -2.82 -12.21 15.46
C GLU A 188 -3.83 -12.99 14.62
N ARG A 189 -4.51 -12.28 13.71
CA ARG A 189 -5.59 -12.83 12.89
C ARG A 189 -5.47 -12.37 11.44
N THR A 190 -5.52 -13.32 10.52
CA THR A 190 -5.52 -13.04 9.08
C THR A 190 -6.65 -13.77 8.36
N LEU A 191 -7.31 -13.04 7.46
CA LEU A 191 -8.41 -13.49 6.62
C LEU A 191 -8.10 -13.08 5.18
N PHE A 192 -7.97 -14.04 4.28
CA PHE A 192 -7.81 -13.79 2.84
C PHE A 192 -8.96 -14.48 2.12
N CYS A 193 -10.03 -13.77 1.75
CA CYS A 193 -11.26 -14.37 1.22
C CYS A 193 -12.02 -13.48 0.24
N PRO A 194 -12.14 -13.82 -1.06
CA PRO A 194 -11.19 -14.59 -1.89
C PRO A 194 -10.00 -13.73 -2.33
N VAL A 195 -8.85 -14.37 -2.61
CA VAL A 195 -7.65 -13.73 -3.20
C VAL A 195 -7.05 -14.60 -4.30
N ASP A 196 -6.20 -14.03 -5.17
CA ASP A 196 -5.57 -14.75 -6.31
C ASP A 196 -4.06 -14.96 -6.15
N LEU A 197 -3.63 -15.17 -4.91
CA LEU A 197 -2.22 -15.34 -4.57
C LEU A 197 -1.68 -16.68 -5.07
N GLN A 198 -0.52 -16.67 -5.74
CA GLN A 198 0.24 -17.89 -6.05
C GLN A 198 1.21 -18.28 -4.94
N SER A 199 1.76 -17.28 -4.24
CA SER A 199 2.65 -17.46 -3.10
C SER A 199 2.28 -16.50 -1.98
N LEU A 200 2.25 -16.99 -0.74
CA LEU A 200 2.04 -16.17 0.44
C LEU A 200 3.15 -16.43 1.45
N ASN A 201 3.87 -15.38 1.81
CA ASN A 201 4.84 -15.37 2.90
C ASN A 201 4.35 -14.40 3.97
N ILE A 202 4.00 -14.92 5.14
CA ILE A 202 3.53 -14.12 6.28
C ILE A 202 4.71 -13.68 7.18
N GLY A 203 5.95 -14.05 6.82
CA GLY A 203 7.15 -13.72 7.58
C GLY A 203 7.17 -14.42 8.95
N ILE A 204 7.86 -13.80 9.91
CA ILE A 204 7.95 -14.28 11.30
C ILE A 204 6.78 -13.67 12.09
N CYS A 205 5.72 -14.44 12.29
CA CYS A 205 4.51 -14.02 13.00
C CYS A 205 4.27 -14.84 14.29
N PRO A 206 4.95 -14.52 15.41
CA PRO A 206 4.85 -15.29 16.66
C PRO A 206 3.50 -15.20 17.36
N LYS A 207 2.66 -14.22 17.01
CA LYS A 207 1.34 -14.00 17.64
C LYS A 207 0.17 -14.56 16.83
N LEU A 208 0.42 -15.10 15.63
CA LEU A 208 -0.63 -15.55 14.72
C LEU A 208 -1.38 -16.74 15.33
N ASN A 209 -2.64 -16.54 15.72
CA ASN A 209 -3.49 -17.54 16.35
C ASN A 209 -4.60 -18.06 15.42
N PHE A 210 -5.00 -17.23 14.44
CA PHE A 210 -6.08 -17.51 13.49
C PHE A 210 -5.63 -17.18 12.07
N LEU A 211 -5.72 -18.16 11.17
CA LEU A 211 -5.41 -18.02 9.75
C LEU A 211 -6.56 -18.59 8.92
N ARG A 212 -7.18 -17.78 8.08
CA ARG A 212 -8.07 -18.28 7.01
C ARG A 212 -7.59 -17.73 5.69
N ILE A 213 -7.45 -18.61 4.72
CA ILE A 213 -7.12 -18.22 3.35
C ILE A 213 -8.10 -18.95 2.40
N GLU A 214 -8.55 -18.28 1.34
CA GLU A 214 -9.36 -18.77 0.23
C GLU A 214 -8.74 -18.21 -1.05
N ALA A 215 -7.90 -19.03 -1.69
CA ALA A 215 -6.92 -18.64 -2.70
C ALA A 215 -6.71 -19.82 -3.67
N PRO A 216 -7.59 -20.00 -4.66
CA PRO A 216 -7.67 -21.24 -5.44
C PRO A 216 -6.37 -21.59 -6.19
N HIS A 217 -5.53 -20.60 -6.48
CA HIS A 217 -4.26 -20.75 -7.19
C HIS A 217 -3.02 -20.71 -6.29
N LEU A 218 -3.17 -20.81 -4.96
CA LEU A 218 -2.04 -20.78 -4.03
C LEU A 218 -1.20 -22.06 -4.13
N VAL A 219 0.05 -21.90 -4.55
CA VAL A 219 1.03 -22.98 -4.71
C VAL A 219 2.01 -23.03 -3.53
N LEU A 220 2.42 -21.87 -3.01
CA LEU A 220 3.42 -21.74 -1.95
C LEU A 220 2.85 -20.99 -0.74
N LEU A 221 2.98 -21.59 0.44
CA LEU A 221 2.67 -20.94 1.73
C LEU A 221 3.85 -21.09 2.67
N GLU A 222 4.46 -19.96 3.04
CA GLU A 222 5.54 -19.90 4.04
C GLU A 222 5.03 -19.30 5.35
N LEU A 223 5.08 -20.10 6.41
CA LEU A 223 4.74 -19.69 7.77
C LEU A 223 5.98 -19.88 8.66
N LYS A 224 6.60 -18.79 9.10
CA LYS A 224 7.78 -18.85 10.00
C LYS A 224 7.38 -18.37 11.39
N GLY A 225 7.84 -19.09 12.42
CA GLY A 225 7.66 -18.68 13.82
C GLY A 225 6.21 -18.66 14.32
N CYS A 226 5.24 -19.27 13.61
CA CYS A 226 3.82 -19.29 13.97
C CYS A 226 3.48 -20.32 15.08
N GLY A 227 4.24 -20.33 16.16
CA GLY A 227 4.18 -21.39 17.20
C GLY A 227 2.88 -21.45 18.01
N VAL A 228 2.05 -20.40 17.94
CA VAL A 228 0.77 -20.26 18.68
C VAL A 228 -0.47 -20.41 17.78
N LEU A 229 -0.29 -20.79 16.51
CA LEU A 229 -1.39 -20.97 15.56
C LEU A 229 -2.33 -22.07 16.07
N SER A 230 -3.57 -21.68 16.40
CA SER A 230 -4.57 -22.58 16.99
C SER A 230 -5.66 -22.98 16.01
N LYS A 231 -6.00 -22.08 15.08
CA LYS A 231 -7.06 -22.29 14.09
C LYS A 231 -6.57 -21.87 12.72
N ALA A 232 -6.56 -22.83 11.81
CA ALA A 232 -6.24 -22.60 10.41
C ALA A 232 -7.32 -23.22 9.52
N SER A 233 -7.83 -22.46 8.56
CA SER A 233 -8.80 -22.97 7.57
C SER A 233 -8.35 -22.59 6.17
N PHE A 234 -8.24 -23.61 5.32
CA PHE A 234 -7.72 -23.48 3.98
C PHE A 234 -8.74 -24.02 2.98
N ASN A 235 -9.03 -23.28 1.92
CA ASN A 235 -9.92 -23.73 0.84
C ASN A 235 -9.20 -23.65 -0.51
N TYR A 236 -8.29 -24.60 -0.79
CA TYR A 236 -7.60 -24.75 -2.09
C TYR A 236 -7.47 -26.22 -2.51
N PRO A 237 -7.49 -26.52 -3.82
CA PRO A 237 -7.45 -27.88 -4.33
C PRO A 237 -6.04 -28.49 -4.56
N LEU A 238 -4.92 -27.76 -4.43
CA LEU A 238 -3.64 -28.14 -5.09
C LEU A 238 -2.32 -28.09 -4.27
N LEU A 239 -2.34 -28.02 -2.93
CA LEU A 239 -1.16 -27.65 -2.13
C LEU A 239 0.05 -28.61 -2.19
N ALA A 240 1.24 -28.03 -2.42
CA ALA A 240 2.56 -28.55 -2.07
C ALA A 240 3.19 -27.65 -0.99
N CYS A 241 3.00 -27.96 0.30
CA CYS A 241 3.66 -27.21 1.39
C CYS A 241 5.15 -27.57 1.46
N SER A 242 6.04 -26.58 1.45
CA SER A 242 7.50 -26.79 1.48
C SER A 242 8.15 -26.56 2.85
N ASP A 243 7.57 -25.72 3.73
CA ASP A 243 8.17 -25.46 5.05
C ASP A 243 7.15 -24.95 6.09
N ALA A 244 6.88 -25.76 7.12
CA ALA A 244 6.13 -25.38 8.31
C ALA A 244 6.93 -25.70 9.59
N SER A 245 8.24 -25.46 9.53
CA SER A 245 9.09 -25.53 10.70
C SER A 245 8.50 -24.63 11.82
N PHE A 246 8.32 -25.19 13.02
CA PHE A 246 7.84 -24.55 14.27
C PHE A 246 6.33 -24.53 14.60
N CYS A 247 5.43 -25.14 13.82
CA CYS A 247 4.02 -25.27 14.23
C CYS A 247 3.81 -26.41 15.25
N ARG A 248 3.39 -26.10 16.50
CA ARG A 248 3.20 -27.10 17.57
C ARG A 248 1.90 -27.91 17.48
N SER A 249 0.90 -27.45 16.75
CA SER A 249 -0.34 -28.18 16.47
C SER A 249 -1.07 -27.52 15.31
N CYS A 250 -1.40 -28.26 14.26
CA CYS A 250 -2.24 -27.78 13.18
C CYS A 250 -3.36 -28.82 12.96
N PHE A 251 -4.58 -28.51 13.40
CA PHE A 251 -5.77 -29.29 13.05
C PHE A 251 -6.28 -28.79 11.69
N ILE A 252 -6.13 -29.62 10.66
CA ILE A 252 -6.62 -29.35 9.31
C ILE A 252 -7.92 -30.15 9.12
N PHE A 253 -9.06 -29.47 9.00
CA PHE A 253 -10.30 -30.10 8.55
C PHE A 253 -10.36 -30.04 7.01
N GLY A 254 -10.36 -31.20 6.34
CA GLY A 254 -10.88 -31.34 4.98
C GLY A 254 -9.98 -32.05 3.96
N ILE A 255 -8.65 -31.94 4.05
CA ILE A 255 -7.70 -32.65 3.17
C ILE A 255 -6.46 -33.02 4.00
N LEU A 256 -6.05 -34.29 3.94
CA LEU A 256 -4.86 -34.82 4.60
C LEU A 256 -3.60 -34.18 4.00
N LEU A 257 -3.18 -33.02 4.50
CA LEU A 257 -1.86 -32.49 4.20
C LEU A 257 -0.84 -33.07 5.18
N ILE A 258 0.07 -33.89 4.65
CA ILE A 258 1.28 -34.31 5.36
C ILE A 258 2.14 -33.06 5.54
N ILE A 259 2.07 -32.43 6.72
CA ILE A 259 3.11 -31.49 7.13
C ILE A 259 4.36 -32.33 7.36
N VAL A 260 5.30 -32.30 6.42
CA VAL A 260 6.62 -32.91 6.60
C VAL A 260 7.35 -32.10 7.66
N PHE A 261 7.29 -32.56 8.90
CA PHE A 261 8.24 -32.17 9.94
C PHE A 261 9.62 -32.66 9.50
N ARG A 262 10.39 -31.83 8.82
CA ARG A 262 11.85 -31.99 8.86
C ARG A 262 12.30 -31.43 10.20
N SER A 263 12.44 -32.32 11.19
CA SER A 263 13.31 -32.06 12.33
C SER A 263 14.70 -31.75 11.77
N CYS A 264 15.13 -30.49 11.83
CA CYS A 264 16.55 -30.18 11.75
C CYS A 264 17.19 -30.70 13.03
N HIS A 265 18.01 -31.73 12.86
CA HIS A 265 18.82 -32.36 13.88
C HIS A 265 20.03 -31.51 14.25
#